data_AF-A0A7X6FRW4-F1
#
_entry.id   AF-A0A7X6FRW4-F1
#
_cell.length_a   1.000
_cell.length_b   1.000
_cell.length_c   1.000
_cell.angle_alpha   90.00
_cell.angle_beta   90.00
_cell.angle_gamma   90.00
#
_symmetry.space_group_name_H-M   'P 1'
#
loop_
_entity.id
_entity.type
_entity.pdbx_description
1 polymer ?
#
loop_
_entity_poly.entity_id
_entity_poly.type
_entity_poly.pdbx_seq_one_letter_code
_entity_poly.pdbx_strand_id
1 'polypeptide(L)' 'MVKSGGGTLTLSGISSYSGGTLVSGGTLQGDTTSLQGSIVNNAQIVFNQQSDGVLRAAFRAAEAL' A
#
# COMPACT_ATOMS: atom_id res chain seq x y z
N MET A 1 -6.41 -4.98 5.15
CA MET A 1 -7.33 -3.89 4.72
C MET A 1 -7.60 -4.03 3.22
N VAL A 2 -8.83 -3.82 2.75
CA VAL A 2 -9.16 -3.88 1.31
C VAL A 2 -9.60 -2.51 0.83
N LYS A 3 -8.88 -1.94 -0.13
CA LYS A 3 -9.22 -0.68 -0.79
C LYS A 3 -9.88 -1.00 -2.13
N SER A 4 -11.21 -0.91 -2.16
CA SER A 4 -12.03 -1.30 -3.32
C SER A 4 -12.85 -0.14 -3.92
N GLY A 5 -12.40 1.11 -3.76
CA GLY A 5 -13.07 2.29 -4.33
C GLY A 5 -12.17 3.06 -5.28
N GLY A 6 -12.72 3.80 -6.25
CA GLY A 6 -11.91 4.57 -7.21
C GLY A 6 -11.12 5.76 -6.64
N GLY A 7 -11.37 6.14 -5.38
CA GLY A 7 -10.69 7.28 -4.75
C GLY A 7 -9.23 7.01 -4.36
N THR A 8 -8.53 8.04 -3.90
CA THR A 8 -7.18 7.92 -3.34
C THR A 8 -7.26 7.57 -1.85
N LEU A 9 -6.56 6.51 -1.42
CA LEU A 9 -6.33 6.24 0.00
C LEU A 9 -4.91 6.69 0.33
N THR A 10 -4.80 7.73 1.14
CA THR A 10 -3.51 8.21 1.65
C THR A 10 -3.25 7.60 3.02
N LEU A 11 -2.20 6.79 3.13
CA LEU A 11 -1.67 6.26 4.38
C LEU A 11 -0.50 7.14 4.82
N SER A 12 -0.76 8.01 5.78
CA SER A 12 0.24 8.86 6.42
C SER A 12 0.28 8.54 7.91
N GLY A 13 1.35 7.90 8.34
CA GLY A 13 1.53 7.43 9.73
C GLY A 13 2.05 6.00 9.80
N ILE A 14 2.89 5.72 10.79
CA ILE A 14 3.48 4.39 11.02
C ILE A 14 2.33 3.42 11.24
N SER A 15 2.02 2.65 10.20
CA SER A 15 1.03 1.60 10.30
C SER A 15 1.81 0.33 10.60
N SER A 16 1.87 -0.06 11.87
CA SER A 16 2.36 -1.39 12.30
C SER A 16 1.41 -2.52 11.86
N TYR A 17 0.81 -2.37 10.68
CA TYR A 17 -0.16 -3.26 10.11
C TYR A 17 0.60 -4.43 9.49
N SER A 18 0.67 -5.53 10.24
CA SER A 18 1.15 -6.81 9.74
C SER A 18 0.12 -7.52 8.84
N GLY A 19 -1.13 -7.05 8.85
CA GLY A 19 -2.22 -7.56 8.02
C GLY A 19 -2.14 -7.05 6.58
N GLY A 20 -2.33 -7.95 5.61
CA GLY A 20 -2.17 -7.62 4.19
C GLY A 20 -3.06 -6.46 3.70
N THR A 21 -2.53 -5.60 2.84
CA THR A 21 -3.26 -4.52 2.17
C THR A 21 -3.58 -4.94 0.74
N LEU A 22 -4.86 -5.07 0.40
CA LEU A 22 -5.31 -5.35 -0.96
C LEU A 22 -5.82 -4.07 -1.60
N VAL A 23 -5.12 -3.58 -2.62
CA VAL A 23 -5.53 -2.44 -3.45
C VAL A 23 -6.24 -2.99 -4.68
N SER A 24 -7.56 -3.17 -4.56
CA SER A 24 -8.40 -3.66 -5.66
C SER A 24 -8.78 -2.55 -6.65
N GLY A 25 -8.75 -1.28 -6.21
CA GLY A 25 -9.05 -0.14 -7.09
C GLY A 25 -8.64 1.23 -6.51
N GLY A 26 -8.46 2.19 -7.42
CA GLY A 26 -8.04 3.56 -7.13
C GLY A 26 -6.53 3.72 -6.94
N THR A 27 -6.14 4.72 -6.15
CA THR A 27 -4.73 5.04 -5.88
C THR A 27 -4.43 4.84 -4.40
N LEU A 28 -3.41 4.07 -4.07
CA LEU A 28 -2.85 3.99 -2.72
C LEU A 28 -1.64 4.91 -2.64
N GLN A 29 -1.73 5.98 -1.85
CA GLN A 29 -0.63 6.90 -1.61
C GLN A 29 -0.06 6.66 -0.21
N GLY A 30 1.26 6.61 -0.05
CA GLY A 30 1.87 6.50 1.27
C GLY A 30 3.39 6.45 1.27
N ASP A 31 3.95 6.32 2.45
CA ASP A 31 5.40 6.36 2.69
C ASP A 31 5.95 4.99 3.07
N THR A 32 7.27 4.85 3.06
CA THR A 32 7.96 3.60 3.44
C THR A 32 7.75 3.18 4.90
N THR A 33 7.31 4.13 5.74
CA THR A 33 6.90 3.89 7.14
C THR A 33 5.43 3.47 7.27
N SER A 34 4.59 3.83 6.31
CA SER A 34 3.15 3.55 6.31
C SER A 34 2.80 2.30 5.51
N LEU A 35 3.55 2.03 4.44
CA LEU A 35 3.42 0.87 3.59
C LEU A 35 4.30 -0.25 4.18
N GLN A 36 3.76 -1.02 5.11
CA GLN A 36 4.44 -2.16 5.73
C GLN A 36 3.63 -3.45 5.56
N GLY A 37 4.30 -4.60 5.59
CA GLY A 37 3.64 -5.91 5.44
C GLY A 37 3.39 -6.34 3.98
N SER A 38 2.48 -7.29 3.77
CA SER A 38 2.14 -7.76 2.42
C SER A 38 1.16 -6.80 1.74
N ILE A 39 1.51 -6.29 0.56
CA ILE A 39 0.67 -5.38 -0.21
C ILE A 39 0.35 -6.05 -1.54
N VAL A 40 -0.92 -6.37 -1.76
CA VAL A 40 -1.44 -6.85 -3.02
C VAL A 40 -1.88 -5.65 -3.86
N ASN A 41 -1.20 -5.39 -4.97
CA ASN A 41 -1.47 -4.23 -5.82
C ASN A 41 -2.16 -4.64 -7.13
N ASN A 42 -3.43 -4.24 -7.30
CA ASN A 42 -4.22 -4.42 -8.52
C ASN A 42 -4.61 -3.09 -9.19
N ALA A 43 -4.03 -1.97 -8.75
CA ALA A 43 -4.31 -0.63 -9.28
C ALA A 43 -3.04 0.23 -9.22
N GLN A 44 -3.08 1.44 -8.66
CA GLN A 44 -1.91 2.33 -8.58
C GLN A 44 -1.41 2.50 -7.14
N ILE A 45 -0.08 2.54 -6.98
CA ILE A 45 0.60 2.93 -5.73
C ILE A 45 1.47 4.16 -6.02
N VAL A 46 1.33 5.18 -5.17
CA VAL A 46 2.11 6.41 -5.22
C VAL A 46 2.91 6.53 -3.93
N PHE A 47 4.23 6.56 -4.05
CA PHE A 47 5.09 6.83 -2.91
C PHE A 47 5.26 8.34 -2.78
N ASN A 48 4.79 8.92 -1.68
CA ASN A 48 4.89 10.35 -1.42
C ASN A 48 5.78 10.66 -0.20
N GLN A 49 6.95 10.03 -0.16
CA GLN A 49 7.87 10.16 0.96
C GLN A 49 8.64 11.48 0.94
N GLN A 50 8.69 12.13 2.11
CA GLN A 50 9.41 13.39 2.29
C GLN A 50 10.91 13.20 2.62
N SER A 51 11.32 11.95 2.90
CA SER A 51 12.70 11.55 3.19
C SER A 51 12.94 10.15 2.65
N ASP A 52 14.20 9.84 2.31
CA ASP A 52 14.60 8.48 1.92
C ASP A 52 14.39 7.49 3.07
N GLY A 53 13.77 6.35 2.77
CA GLY A 53 13.55 5.27 3.71
C GLY A 53 13.52 3.92 3.01
N VAL A 54 13.73 2.85 3.77
CA VAL A 54 13.68 1.49 3.24
C VAL A 54 12.27 0.96 3.41
N LEU A 55 11.60 0.70 2.30
CA LEU A 55 10.33 -0.01 2.29
C LEU A 55 10.53 -1.46 2.73
N ARG A 56 9.87 -1.87 3.81
CA ARG A 56 9.90 -3.26 4.31
C ARG A 56 8.63 -4.05 3.97
N ALA A 57 7.92 -3.62 2.93
CA ALA A 57 6.72 -4.28 2.43
C ALA A 57 7.06 -5.33 1.37
N ALA A 58 6.24 -6.39 1.32
CA ALA A 58 6.26 -7.37 0.25
C ALA A 58 5.15 -7.04 -0.74
N PHE A 59 5.50 -6.60 -1.96
CA PHE A 59 4.52 -6.44 -3.02
C PHE A 59 4.21 -7.80 -3.65
N ARG A 60 2.93 -8.15 -3.66
CA ARG A 60 2.40 -9.31 -4.36
C ARG A 60 1.48 -8.80 -5.47
N ALA A 61 1.54 -9.43 -6.63
CA ALA A 61 0.42 -9.35 -7.56
C ALA A 61 -0.75 -10.12 -6.92
N ALA A 62 -2.01 -9.77 -7.20
CA ALA A 62 -3.09 -10.71 -6.89
C ALA A 62 -2.78 -11.99 -7.65
N GLU A 63 -2.64 -13.10 -6.92
CA GLU A 63 -2.61 -14.41 -7.56
C GLU A 63 -3.92 -14.54 -8.34
N ALA A 64 -3.81 -14.46 -9.68
CA ALA A 64 -4.82 -15.00 -10.55
C ALA A 64 -4.74 -16.51 -10.39
N LEU A 65 -5.88 -17.11 -10.00
CA LEU A 65 -6.09 -18.54 -9.76
C LEU A 65 -5.39 -19.44 -10.78
#